data_AF-A0A6M2DKV5-F1
#
_entry.id   AF-A0A6M2DKV5-F1
#
_cell.length_a   1.000
_cell.length_b   1.000
_cell.length_c   1.000
_cell.angle_alpha   90.00
_cell.angle_beta   90.00
_cell.angle_gamma   90.00
#
_symmetry.space_group_name_H-M   'P 1'
#
loop_
_entity.id
_entity.type
_entity.pdbx_description
1 polymer ?
#
loop_
_entity_poly.entity_id
_entity_poly.type
_entity_poly.pdbx_seq_one_letter_code
_entity_poly.pdbx_strand_id
1 'polypeptide(L)'
;KTPKNVIVAIDSVIECFLLIKDFYNILRKLLNSNHVTQIINLLHGDCVPSNNILAEIKHISNVIIVVANGNISAMTCMILTRRPGRKVITEEIFCWIDENGEMRSKRTTPVVKKESETDRSLPADLATFRIELNEQEKKSRDQVVLPYTQIGAGDSAASSGGGKIIYELEVADDWDEEDPDDDLDV
;
A
#
# COMPACT_ATOMS: atom_id res chain seq x y z
N LYS A 1 36.07 19.50 -7.09
CA LYS A 1 35.63 18.30 -7.84
C LYS A 1 34.32 17.85 -7.22
N THR A 2 33.20 17.94 -7.93
CA THR A 2 31.91 17.44 -7.46
C THR A 2 32.01 15.93 -7.20
N PRO A 3 31.35 15.38 -6.17
CA PRO A 3 31.36 13.94 -5.94
C PRO A 3 30.69 13.27 -7.15
N LYS A 4 31.40 12.34 -7.79
CA LYS A 4 30.81 11.54 -8.86
C LYS A 4 29.78 10.62 -8.23
N ASN A 5 28.53 10.76 -8.64
CA ASN A 5 27.45 9.86 -8.28
C ASN A 5 27.74 8.48 -8.87
N VAL A 6 27.86 7.48 -8.00
CA VAL A 6 28.17 6.09 -8.38
C VAL A 6 26.89 5.27 -8.38
N ILE A 7 26.66 4.53 -9.46
CA ILE A 7 25.63 3.49 -9.53
C ILE A 7 26.33 2.15 -9.33
N VAL A 8 25.83 1.34 -8.40
CA VAL A 8 26.34 -0.01 -8.14
C VAL A 8 25.34 -1.02 -8.68
N ALA A 9 25.80 -1.92 -9.53
CA ALA A 9 25.00 -3.04 -10.03
C ALA A 9 25.56 -4.35 -9.48
N ILE A 10 24.68 -5.17 -8.90
CA ILE A 10 25.00 -6.50 -8.36
C ILE A 10 24.21 -7.54 -9.17
N ASP A 11 24.93 -8.37 -9.92
CA ASP A 11 24.34 -9.34 -10.84
C ASP A 11 23.69 -10.54 -10.12
N SER A 12 24.25 -10.98 -9.00
CA SER A 12 23.65 -12.07 -8.21
C SER A 12 23.68 -11.72 -6.74
N VAL A 13 22.62 -11.04 -6.27
CA VAL A 13 22.54 -10.63 -4.86
C VAL A 13 22.45 -11.84 -3.92
N ILE A 14 21.86 -12.94 -4.39
CA ILE A 14 21.69 -14.18 -3.62
C ILE A 14 23.05 -14.80 -3.29
N GLU A 15 23.95 -14.90 -4.27
CA GLU A 15 25.30 -15.40 -4.02
C GLU A 15 26.03 -14.55 -2.99
N CYS A 16 25.86 -13.22 -3.03
CA CYS A 16 26.44 -12.35 -2.01
C CYS A 16 25.88 -12.66 -0.61
N PHE A 17 24.57 -12.87 -0.47
CA PHE A 17 23.96 -13.25 0.81
C PHE A 17 24.44 -14.62 1.32
N LEU A 18 24.76 -15.55 0.42
CA LEU A 18 25.19 -16.91 0.79
C LEU A 18 26.70 -17.02 1.05
N LEU A 19 27.51 -16.29 0.29
CA LEU A 19 28.98 -16.43 0.31
C LEU A 19 29.66 -15.38 1.20
N ILE A 20 29.04 -14.21 1.40
CA ILE A 20 29.63 -13.11 2.13
C ILE A 20 28.95 -12.97 3.49
N LYS A 21 29.71 -13.24 4.56
CA LYS A 21 29.25 -13.02 5.93
C LYS A 21 28.92 -11.54 6.15
N ASP A 22 27.80 -11.27 6.82
CA ASP A 22 27.32 -9.92 7.13
C ASP A 22 27.08 -9.04 5.90
N PHE A 23 26.78 -9.65 4.73
CA PHE A 23 26.49 -8.92 3.50
C PHE A 23 25.40 -7.85 3.65
N TYR A 24 24.37 -8.13 4.44
CA TYR A 24 23.31 -7.16 4.74
C TYR A 24 23.87 -5.85 5.33
N ASN A 25 24.83 -5.94 6.25
CA ASN A 25 25.46 -4.76 6.85
C ASN A 25 26.33 -4.00 5.84
N ILE A 26 27.00 -4.72 4.94
CA ILE A 26 27.78 -4.12 3.84
C ILE A 26 26.84 -3.37 2.90
N LEU A 27 25.72 -3.99 2.53
CA LEU A 27 24.69 -3.39 1.67
C LEU A 27 24.08 -2.14 2.33
N ARG A 28 23.79 -2.19 3.63
CA ARG A 28 23.29 -1.02 4.39
C ARG A 28 24.32 0.12 4.46
N LYS A 29 25.60 -0.20 4.66
CA LYS A 29 26.69 0.81 4.59
C LYS A 29 26.79 1.43 3.20
N LEU A 30 26.59 0.63 2.15
CA LEU A 30 26.61 1.09 0.77
C LEU A 30 25.41 2.01 0.47
N LEU A 31 24.22 1.66 0.96
CA LEU A 31 23.00 2.49 0.88
C LEU A 31 23.17 3.84 1.56
N ASN A 32 23.86 3.89 2.70
CA ASN A 32 24.10 5.10 3.47
C ASN A 32 25.32 5.92 2.99
N SER A 33 25.95 5.51 1.89
CA SER A 33 27.13 6.20 1.34
C SER A 33 26.72 7.43 0.54
N ASN A 34 27.27 8.60 0.88
CA ASN A 34 27.04 9.86 0.17
C ASN A 34 27.50 9.87 -1.30
N HIS A 35 28.25 8.84 -1.72
CA HIS A 35 28.75 8.73 -3.10
C HIS A 35 27.92 7.78 -3.97
N VAL A 36 27.05 6.96 -3.36
CA VAL A 36 26.25 5.97 -4.08
C VAL A 36 24.85 6.55 -4.26
N THR A 37 24.44 6.74 -5.51
CA THR A 37 23.10 7.27 -5.81
C THR A 37 22.06 6.19 -6.01
N GLN A 38 22.48 5.02 -6.51
CA GLN A 38 21.57 3.93 -6.81
C GLN A 38 22.28 2.59 -6.71
N ILE A 39 21.57 1.62 -6.16
CA ILE A 39 21.99 0.22 -6.14
C ILE A 39 20.94 -0.58 -6.91
N ILE A 40 21.39 -1.35 -7.90
CA ILE A 40 20.56 -2.22 -8.72
C ILE A 40 20.97 -3.65 -8.43
N ASN A 41 20.04 -4.44 -7.90
CA ASN A 41 20.29 -5.84 -7.56
C ASN A 41 19.46 -6.72 -8.48
N LEU A 42 20.11 -7.68 -9.14
CA LEU A 42 19.45 -8.77 -9.84
C LEU A 42 19.30 -9.96 -8.89
N LEU A 43 18.07 -10.49 -8.85
CA LEU A 43 17.67 -11.60 -8.00
C LEU A 43 16.99 -12.66 -8.86
N HIS A 44 17.57 -13.85 -8.86
CA HIS A 44 17.02 -15.05 -9.48
C HIS A 44 16.10 -15.78 -8.50
N GLY A 45 14.79 -15.68 -8.71
CA GLY A 45 13.78 -16.19 -7.77
C GLY A 45 13.85 -17.70 -7.51
N ASP A 46 14.36 -18.46 -8.48
CA ASP A 46 14.60 -19.90 -8.44
C ASP A 46 15.82 -20.29 -7.58
N CYS A 47 16.75 -19.38 -7.36
CA CYS A 47 17.96 -19.62 -6.56
C CYS A 47 17.81 -19.21 -5.08
N VAL A 48 16.63 -18.74 -4.64
CA VAL A 48 16.43 -18.27 -3.26
C VAL A 48 16.23 -19.47 -2.31
N PRO A 49 17.16 -19.76 -1.38
CA PRO A 49 17.08 -20.96 -0.54
C PRO A 49 16.09 -20.83 0.62
N SER A 50 15.74 -19.60 1.04
CA SER A 50 14.79 -19.36 2.13
C SER A 50 13.97 -18.09 1.92
N ASN A 51 12.72 -18.11 2.40
CA ASN A 51 11.79 -16.98 2.28
C ASN A 51 12.23 -15.74 3.08
N ASN A 52 13.07 -15.92 4.10
CA ASN A 52 13.54 -14.82 4.97
C ASN A 52 14.38 -13.81 4.18
N ILE A 53 15.29 -14.28 3.33
CA ILE A 53 16.15 -13.42 2.49
C ILE A 53 15.29 -12.58 1.53
N LEU A 54 14.26 -13.20 0.94
CA LEU A 54 13.35 -12.49 0.04
C LEU A 54 12.58 -11.39 0.77
N ALA A 55 12.13 -11.65 2.00
CA ALA A 55 11.46 -10.65 2.82
C ALA A 55 12.40 -9.48 3.14
N GLU A 56 13.63 -9.75 3.59
CA GLU A 56 14.63 -8.73 3.88
C GLU A 56 14.92 -7.84 2.66
N ILE A 57 15.17 -8.43 1.49
CA ILE A 57 15.41 -7.69 0.25
C ILE A 57 14.19 -6.84 -0.12
N LYS A 58 12.98 -7.38 0.03
CA LYS A 58 11.73 -6.61 -0.20
C LYS A 58 11.57 -5.43 0.75
N HIS A 59 12.01 -5.56 2.00
CA HIS A 59 11.89 -4.49 3.00
C HIS A 59 12.83 -3.31 2.72
N ILE A 60 14.05 -3.59 2.26
CA ILE A 60 15.05 -2.55 1.96
C ILE A 60 14.90 -1.94 0.56
N SER A 61 14.14 -2.57 -0.34
CA SER A 61 14.00 -2.12 -1.72
C SER A 61 12.96 -1.01 -1.87
N ASN A 62 13.36 0.11 -2.46
CA ASN A 62 12.44 1.20 -2.83
C ASN A 62 11.59 0.85 -4.06
N VAL A 63 12.19 0.11 -5.00
CA VAL A 63 11.57 -0.34 -6.25
C VAL A 63 11.91 -1.81 -6.44
N ILE A 64 10.90 -2.61 -6.77
CA ILE A 64 11.05 -4.03 -7.08
C ILE A 64 10.46 -4.25 -8.46
N ILE A 65 11.28 -4.72 -9.38
CA ILE A 65 10.85 -5.08 -10.74
C ILE A 65 10.80 -6.60 -10.79
N VAL A 66 9.60 -7.15 -10.86
CA VAL A 66 9.37 -8.57 -11.05
C VAL A 66 9.20 -8.81 -12.54
N VAL A 67 10.17 -9.51 -13.10
CA VAL A 67 10.14 -9.97 -14.48
C VAL A 67 9.38 -11.29 -14.53
N ALA A 68 8.33 -11.36 -15.34
CA ALA A 68 7.64 -12.59 -15.69
C ALA A 68 7.85 -12.90 -17.18
N ASN A 69 8.10 -14.17 -17.49
CA ASN A 69 8.17 -14.60 -18.89
C ASN A 69 6.76 -14.47 -19.50
N GLY A 70 6.59 -13.56 -20.45
CA GLY A 70 5.41 -13.52 -21.31
C GLY A 70 5.61 -14.46 -22.51
N ASN A 71 4.65 -14.47 -23.44
CA ASN A 71 4.81 -15.21 -24.69
C ASN A 71 6.04 -14.71 -25.47
N ILE A 72 6.62 -15.57 -26.31
CA ILE A 72 7.93 -15.49 -27.02
C ILE A 72 8.34 -14.11 -27.60
N SER A 73 7.42 -13.17 -27.83
CA SER A 73 7.68 -11.83 -28.37
C SER A 73 7.49 -10.67 -27.38
N ALA A 74 6.97 -10.91 -26.18
CA ALA A 74 6.67 -9.87 -25.20
C ALA A 74 6.93 -10.38 -23.77
N MET A 75 7.71 -9.64 -23.03
CA MET A 75 8.05 -9.88 -21.63
C MET A 75 7.13 -9.03 -20.76
N THR A 76 6.48 -9.63 -19.76
CA THR A 76 5.62 -8.87 -18.85
C THR A 76 6.41 -8.55 -17.59
N CYS A 77 6.54 -7.27 -17.26
CA CYS A 77 7.22 -6.81 -16.06
C CYS A 77 6.21 -6.17 -15.11
N MET A 78 6.15 -6.66 -13.88
CA MET A 78 5.41 -6.01 -12.80
C MET A 78 6.37 -5.13 -12.01
N ILE A 79 6.06 -3.85 -11.89
CA ILE A 79 6.85 -2.89 -11.11
C ILE A 79 6.10 -2.56 -9.83
N LEU A 80 6.73 -2.86 -8.70
CA LEU A 80 6.28 -2.47 -7.37
C LEU A 80 7.14 -1.28 -6.92
N THR A 81 6.52 -0.11 -6.73
CA THR A 81 7.20 1.10 -6.27
C THR A 81 6.68 1.51 -4.90
N ARG A 82 7.60 1.74 -3.96
CA ARG A 82 7.27 2.35 -2.66
C ARG A 82 7.52 3.86 -2.76
N ARG A 83 6.46 4.67 -2.66
CA ARG A 83 6.60 6.13 -2.62
C ARG A 83 6.88 6.63 -1.19
N PRO A 84 7.55 7.78 -1.03
CA PRO A 84 7.64 8.45 0.27
C PRO A 84 6.23 8.68 0.82
N GLY A 85 5.96 8.28 2.07
CA GLY A 85 4.61 8.22 2.66
C GLY A 85 3.97 6.82 2.70
N ARG A 86 4.77 5.74 2.61
CA ARG A 86 4.36 4.31 2.75
C ARG A 86 3.30 3.80 1.76
N LYS A 87 2.83 4.61 0.82
CA LYS A 87 1.94 4.16 -0.25
C LYS A 87 2.71 3.25 -1.21
N VAL A 88 2.35 1.97 -1.22
CA VAL A 88 2.84 0.97 -2.18
C VAL A 88 1.98 1.06 -3.44
N ILE A 89 2.61 1.27 -4.60
CA ILE A 89 1.94 1.30 -5.90
C ILE A 89 2.47 0.14 -6.71
N THR A 90 1.54 -0.68 -7.20
CA THR A 90 1.82 -1.78 -8.12
C THR A 90 1.38 -1.37 -9.51
N GLU A 91 2.30 -1.39 -10.46
CA GLU A 91 2.05 -1.11 -11.87
C GLU A 91 2.45 -2.32 -12.72
N GLU A 92 1.61 -2.72 -13.66
CA GLU A 92 1.93 -3.74 -14.64
C GLU A 92 2.35 -3.08 -15.96
N ILE A 93 3.51 -3.49 -16.48
CA ILE A 93 4.11 -2.94 -17.69
C ILE A 93 4.47 -4.08 -18.64
N PHE A 94 3.97 -4.00 -19.87
CA PHE A 94 4.40 -4.87 -20.95
C PHE A 94 5.64 -4.29 -21.60
N CYS A 95 6.69 -5.11 -21.73
CA CYS A 95 7.93 -4.76 -22.40
C CYS A 95 8.16 -5.68 -23.60
N TRP A 96 8.64 -5.13 -24.71
CA TRP A 96 8.99 -5.92 -25.89
C TRP A 96 10.16 -5.27 -26.62
N ILE A 97 10.87 -6.06 -27.41
CA ILE A 97 11.92 -5.57 -28.29
C ILE A 97 11.27 -5.31 -29.65
N ASP A 98 11.47 -4.12 -30.21
CA ASP A 98 10.94 -3.79 -31.53
C ASP A 98 11.81 -4.35 -32.67
N GLU A 99 11.38 -4.12 -33.91
CA GLU A 99 12.09 -4.58 -35.11
C GLU A 99 13.51 -3.98 -35.23
N ASN A 100 13.79 -2.87 -34.54
CA ASN A 100 15.08 -2.20 -34.51
C ASN A 100 15.97 -2.66 -33.36
N GLY A 101 15.50 -3.61 -32.53
CA GLY A 101 16.23 -4.06 -31.35
C GLY A 101 16.09 -3.11 -30.15
N GLU A 102 15.23 -2.10 -30.20
CA GLU A 102 14.99 -1.19 -29.09
C GLU A 102 13.93 -1.75 -28.12
N MET A 103 14.22 -1.68 -26.83
CA MET A 103 13.25 -2.06 -25.79
C MET A 103 12.16 -0.99 -25.68
N ARG A 104 10.92 -1.39 -25.95
CA ARG A 104 9.71 -0.57 -25.77
C ARG A 104 8.90 -1.07 -24.59
N SER A 105 8.10 -0.17 -23.99
CA SER A 105 7.19 -0.51 -22.91
C SER A 105 5.83 0.17 -23.06
N LYS A 106 4.78 -0.49 -22.55
CA LYS A 106 3.41 0.04 -22.46
C LYS A 106 2.85 -0.27 -21.09
N ARG A 107 2.38 0.77 -20.40
CA ARG A 107 1.65 0.62 -19.15
C ARG A 107 0.25 0.10 -19.45
N THR A 108 -0.18 -0.91 -18.71
CA THR A 108 -1.60 -1.25 -18.65
C THR A 108 -2.27 -0.16 -17.85
N THR A 109 -3.10 0.68 -18.49
CA THR A 109 -4.09 1.42 -17.71
C THR A 109 -4.90 0.35 -16.99
N PRO A 110 -5.08 0.41 -15.66
CA PRO A 110 -6.06 -0.46 -15.03
C PRO A 110 -7.32 -0.23 -15.85
N VAL A 111 -7.83 -1.30 -16.46
CA VAL A 111 -9.20 -1.28 -16.94
C VAL A 111 -9.95 -1.03 -15.66
N VAL A 112 -10.27 0.24 -15.40
CA VAL A 112 -11.48 0.57 -14.68
C VAL A 112 -12.50 -0.16 -15.54
N LYS A 113 -12.82 -1.39 -15.14
CA LYS A 113 -14.10 -1.95 -15.45
C LYS A 113 -15.00 -0.83 -14.98
N LYS A 114 -15.49 -0.03 -15.92
CA LYS A 114 -16.76 0.62 -15.76
C LYS A 114 -17.62 -0.58 -15.46
N GLU A 115 -17.80 -0.85 -14.17
CA GLU A 115 -18.86 -1.71 -13.71
C GLU A 115 -20.06 -1.05 -14.39
N SER A 116 -20.48 -1.66 -15.50
CA SER A 116 -21.86 -1.52 -15.91
C SER A 116 -22.62 -1.79 -14.63
N GLU A 117 -23.50 -0.86 -14.26
CA GLU A 117 -24.41 -0.98 -13.13
C GLU A 117 -25.29 -2.22 -13.37
N THR A 118 -24.72 -3.38 -13.14
CA THR A 118 -25.32 -4.68 -13.40
C THR A 118 -24.91 -5.53 -12.21
N ASP A 119 -25.85 -5.56 -11.27
CA ASP A 119 -25.95 -6.47 -10.15
C ASP A 119 -24.78 -6.48 -9.18
N ARG A 120 -24.86 -5.55 -8.21
CA ARG A 120 -24.45 -5.83 -6.84
C ARG A 120 -25.40 -6.87 -6.21
N SER A 121 -25.49 -8.07 -6.77
CA SER A 121 -25.84 -9.22 -5.95
C SER A 121 -24.56 -9.64 -5.24
N LEU A 122 -24.35 -9.08 -4.05
CA LEU A 122 -23.46 -9.72 -3.08
C LEU A 122 -23.86 -11.20 -3.03
N PRO A 123 -22.93 -12.16 -3.07
CA PRO A 123 -23.30 -13.56 -2.91
C PRO A 123 -23.77 -13.75 -1.47
N ALA A 124 -25.07 -13.54 -1.22
CA ALA A 124 -25.69 -13.78 0.07
C ALA A 124 -25.43 -15.23 0.54
N ASP A 125 -25.20 -16.13 -0.41
CA ASP A 125 -24.88 -17.55 -0.21
C ASP A 125 -23.43 -17.84 0.21
N LEU A 126 -22.50 -16.87 0.15
CA LEU A 126 -21.11 -17.07 0.63
C LEU A 126 -20.88 -16.57 2.06
N ALA A 127 -21.85 -15.85 2.64
CA ALA A 127 -21.77 -15.38 4.01
C ALA A 127 -22.36 -16.44 4.97
N THR A 128 -21.68 -16.71 6.08
CA THR A 128 -22.24 -17.56 7.16
C THR A 128 -23.39 -16.88 7.93
N PHE A 129 -23.71 -15.63 7.58
CA PHE A 129 -24.79 -14.85 8.17
C PHE A 129 -25.43 -13.94 7.12
N ARG A 130 -26.74 -13.69 7.26
CA ARG A 130 -27.50 -12.86 6.33
C ARG A 130 -27.22 -11.38 6.60
N ILE A 131 -26.61 -10.68 5.65
CA ILE A 131 -26.35 -9.23 5.74
C ILE A 131 -27.63 -8.43 5.46
N GLU A 132 -28.52 -8.97 4.64
CA GLU A 132 -29.77 -8.31 4.26
C GLU A 132 -30.86 -8.49 5.32
N LEU A 133 -31.57 -7.41 5.64
CA LEU A 133 -32.75 -7.43 6.49
C LEU A 133 -34.00 -7.62 5.64
N ASN A 134 -34.90 -8.51 6.09
CA ASN A 134 -36.22 -8.65 5.47
C ASN A 134 -37.10 -7.43 5.81
N GLU A 135 -38.19 -7.21 5.07
CA GLU A 135 -39.06 -6.03 5.26
C GLU A 135 -39.58 -5.89 6.69
N GLN A 136 -39.88 -7.01 7.34
CA GLN A 136 -40.35 -7.03 8.73
C GLN A 136 -39.27 -6.53 9.69
N GLU A 137 -38.02 -6.95 9.50
CA GLU A 137 -36.89 -6.57 10.35
C GLU A 137 -36.52 -5.09 10.15
N LYS A 138 -36.61 -4.59 8.92
CA LYS A 138 -36.45 -3.15 8.62
C LYS A 138 -37.49 -2.33 9.39
N LYS A 139 -38.78 -2.72 9.31
CA LYS A 139 -39.85 -2.06 10.05
C LYS A 139 -39.61 -2.09 11.56
N SER A 140 -39.16 -3.23 12.10
CA SER A 140 -38.83 -3.34 13.52
C SER A 140 -37.68 -2.42 13.91
N ARG A 141 -36.58 -2.39 13.15
CA ARG A 141 -35.43 -1.51 13.39
C ARG A 141 -35.85 -0.03 13.40
N ASP A 142 -36.65 0.38 12.43
CA ASP A 142 -37.06 1.78 12.30
C ASP A 142 -38.07 2.20 13.39
N GLN A 143 -38.76 1.24 14.02
CA GLN A 143 -39.65 1.47 15.17
C GLN A 143 -38.92 1.47 16.52
N VAL A 144 -37.64 1.07 16.58
CA VAL A 144 -36.87 1.10 17.82
C VAL A 144 -36.54 2.56 18.16
N VAL A 145 -37.17 3.06 19.22
CA VAL A 145 -36.81 4.35 19.82
C VAL A 145 -35.54 4.16 20.62
N LEU A 146 -34.46 4.81 20.19
CA LEU A 146 -33.20 4.80 20.93
C LEU A 146 -33.34 5.68 22.19
N PRO A 147 -33.04 5.15 23.39
CA PRO A 147 -33.33 5.82 24.66
C PRO A 147 -32.60 7.16 24.89
N TYR A 148 -31.62 7.53 24.04
CA TYR A 148 -30.77 8.71 24.26
C TYR A 148 -30.59 9.62 23.02
N THR A 149 -31.30 9.41 21.91
CA THR A 149 -31.11 10.22 20.68
C THR A 149 -31.95 11.50 20.60
N GLN A 150 -32.60 11.94 21.68
CA GLN A 150 -33.34 13.21 21.71
C GLN A 150 -32.42 14.42 22.00
N ILE A 151 -31.31 14.54 21.28
CA ILE A 151 -30.50 15.76 21.31
C ILE A 151 -30.34 16.21 19.86
N GLY A 152 -31.13 17.20 19.46
CA GLY A 152 -30.93 17.90 18.19
C GLY A 152 -32.00 17.66 17.12
N ALA A 153 -33.25 18.02 17.40
CA ALA A 153 -34.13 18.54 16.37
C ALA A 153 -34.89 19.73 16.98
N GLY A 154 -34.81 20.87 16.31
CA GLY A 154 -35.13 22.18 16.84
C GLY A 154 -36.52 22.31 17.47
N ASP A 155 -36.57 23.20 18.46
CA ASP A 155 -37.70 23.89 19.05
C ASP A 155 -38.94 23.08 19.46
N SER A 156 -39.27 23.25 20.74
CA SER A 156 -40.54 22.94 21.42
C SER A 156 -40.80 21.51 21.89
N ALA A 157 -40.18 21.13 23.01
CA ALA A 157 -40.91 20.47 24.10
C ALA A 157 -40.15 20.62 25.42
N ALA A 158 -40.72 21.42 26.31
CA ALA A 158 -40.26 21.58 27.68
C ALA A 158 -40.31 20.24 28.43
N SER A 159 -39.15 19.74 28.87
CA SER A 159 -39.08 18.85 30.03
C SER A 159 -37.98 19.35 30.98
N SER A 160 -38.38 19.50 32.24
CA SER A 160 -37.67 20.20 33.31
C SER A 160 -36.51 19.38 33.88
N GLY A 161 -35.44 19.20 33.10
CA GLY A 161 -34.24 18.49 33.55
C GLY A 161 -33.18 18.24 32.48
N GLY A 162 -33.10 19.08 31.44
CA GLY A 162 -32.15 18.87 30.34
C GLY A 162 -30.73 19.30 30.69
N GLY A 163 -29.82 18.35 30.82
CA GLY A 163 -28.38 18.59 30.83
C GLY A 163 -27.96 19.19 29.49
N LYS A 164 -27.75 20.50 29.44
CA LYS A 164 -27.26 21.20 28.25
C LYS A 164 -25.79 20.81 28.07
N ILE A 165 -25.49 20.00 27.07
CA ILE A 165 -24.10 19.74 26.66
C ILE A 165 -23.66 20.97 25.87
N ILE A 166 -22.93 21.86 26.54
CA ILE A 166 -22.27 22.99 25.89
C ILE A 166 -20.89 22.46 25.50
N TYR A 167 -20.69 22.27 24.20
CA TYR A 167 -19.36 21.99 23.66
C TYR A 167 -18.73 23.33 23.28
N GLU A 168 -17.83 23.81 24.12
CA GLU A 168 -16.92 24.90 23.78
C GLU A 168 -15.67 24.25 23.19
N LEU A 169 -15.33 24.62 21.95
CA LEU A 169 -14.05 24.26 21.35
C LEU A 169 -12.95 24.97 22.16
N GLU A 170 -12.35 24.26 23.11
CA GLU A 170 -11.16 24.74 23.80
C GLU A 170 -9.95 24.61 22.87
N VAL A 171 -8.94 25.47 23.04
CA VAL A 171 -7.69 25.42 22.26
C VAL A 171 -6.94 24.08 22.42
N ALA A 172 -7.31 23.27 23.41
CA ALA A 172 -6.80 21.90 23.60
C ALA A 172 -7.52 20.82 22.76
N ASP A 173 -8.58 21.18 22.02
CA ASP A 173 -9.28 20.31 21.06
C ASP A 173 -8.83 20.60 19.60
N ASP A 174 -7.93 21.57 19.43
CA ASP A 174 -7.07 21.59 18.25
C ASP A 174 -6.19 20.35 18.36
N TRP A 175 -6.43 19.40 17.48
CA TRP A 175 -5.58 18.24 17.21
C TRP A 175 -4.13 18.59 17.54
N ASP A 176 -3.53 17.95 18.56
CA ASP A 176 -2.14 18.19 18.94
C ASP A 176 -1.29 18.25 17.66
N GLU A 177 -0.82 19.46 17.31
CA GLU A 177 0.05 19.66 16.14
C GLU A 177 1.44 19.05 16.37
N GLU A 178 1.67 18.52 17.56
CA GLU A 178 2.87 17.77 17.95
C GLU A 178 2.74 16.34 17.39
N ASP A 179 3.33 16.13 16.21
CA ASP A 179 3.39 14.83 15.55
C ASP A 179 4.03 13.80 16.50
N PRO A 180 3.32 12.74 16.92
CA PRO A 180 3.89 11.72 17.81
C PRO A 180 5.06 10.95 17.16
N ASP A 181 5.33 11.17 15.88
CA ASP A 181 6.49 10.66 15.17
C ASP A 181 7.76 11.56 15.31
N ASP A 182 7.68 12.79 15.86
CA ASP A 182 8.83 13.73 15.97
C ASP A 182 9.88 13.30 17.02
N ASP A 183 9.51 12.45 17.98
CA ASP A 183 10.42 11.86 18.97
C ASP A 183 11.04 10.53 18.49
N LEU A 184 10.67 10.05 17.30
CA LEU A 184 11.13 8.76 16.77
C LEU A 184 12.46 8.88 16.04
N ASP A 185 13.48 9.35 16.75
CA ASP A 185 14.89 9.15 16.36
C ASP A 185 15.33 7.72 16.71
N VAL A 186 15.00 6.74 15.86
CA VAL A 186 15.47 5.34 15.95
C VAL A 186 15.89 4.74 14.62
#